data_AF-A0A382J2P8-F1
#
_entry.id   AF-A0A382J2P8-F1
#
_cell.length_a   1.000
_cell.length_b   1.000
_cell.length_c   1.000
_cell.angle_alpha   90.00
_cell.angle_beta   90.00
_cell.angle_gamma   90.00
#
_symmetry.space_group_name_H-M   'P 1'
#
loop_
_entity.id
_entity.type
_entity.pdbx_description
1 polymer ?
#
loop_
_entity_poly.entity_id
_entity_poly.type
_entity_poly.pdbx_seq_one_letter_code
_entity_poly.pdbx_strand_id
1 'polypeptide(L)'
;MRRTYLIQKTKPYPQYLFRCKIPKDLVMMFPQKVISLSVKSNSYRHSKIICFNLYKTTQFIFDEVRQGIMQDITLEDVKVILREKVRQTIKHINLYEWET
;
A
#
# COMPACT_ATOMS: atom_id res chain seq x y z
N MET A 1 0.03 -17.77 9.54
CA MET A 1 -0.90 -16.65 9.24
C MET A 1 -0.67 -16.14 7.82
N ARG A 2 -1.65 -16.30 6.91
CA ARG A 2 -1.52 -15.91 5.49
C ARG A 2 -1.41 -14.39 5.38
N ARG A 3 -0.34 -13.90 4.76
CA ARG A 3 -0.06 -12.47 4.52
C ARG A 3 -1.03 -11.93 3.46
N THR A 4 -2.15 -11.36 3.92
CA THR A 4 -3.36 -10.94 3.16
C THR A 4 -3.26 -9.58 2.45
N TYR A 5 -2.05 -9.04 2.23
CA TYR A 5 -1.90 -7.68 1.70
C TYR A 5 -1.74 -7.60 0.18
N LEU A 6 -1.46 -8.71 -0.51
CA LEU A 6 -1.34 -8.78 -1.96
C LEU A 6 -2.50 -9.60 -2.54
N ILE A 7 -3.20 -9.01 -3.50
CA ILE A 7 -4.26 -9.66 -4.28
C ILE A 7 -3.82 -9.69 -5.74
N GLN A 8 -3.95 -10.85 -6.37
CA GLN A 8 -3.77 -11.01 -7.81
C GLN A 8 -5.14 -11.14 -8.47
N LYS A 9 -5.43 -10.28 -9.43
CA LYS A 9 -6.55 -10.42 -10.37
C LYS A 9 -6.04 -11.02 -11.67
N THR A 10 -6.80 -11.94 -12.25
CA THR A 10 -6.36 -12.80 -13.36
C THR A 10 -6.99 -12.49 -14.72
N LYS A 11 -7.82 -11.44 -14.88
CA LYS A 11 -8.49 -11.14 -16.16
C LYS A 11 -8.53 -9.64 -16.50
N PRO A 12 -8.20 -9.20 -17.73
CA PRO A 12 -7.55 -9.94 -18.84
C PRO A 12 -6.02 -10.10 -18.71
N TYR A 13 -5.36 -9.34 -17.81
CA TYR A 13 -3.93 -9.42 -17.52
C TYR A 13 -3.70 -9.58 -16.01
N PRO A 14 -2.59 -10.20 -15.56
CA PRO A 14 -2.28 -10.30 -14.13
C PRO A 14 -2.09 -8.90 -13.53
N GLN A 15 -3.06 -8.47 -12.74
CA GLN A 15 -3.00 -7.20 -12.01
C GLN A 15 -2.81 -7.48 -10.53
N TYR A 16 -1.88 -6.75 -9.91
CA TYR A 16 -1.61 -6.87 -8.50
C TYR A 16 -2.19 -5.68 -7.74
N LEU A 17 -2.84 -5.96 -6.62
CA LEU A 17 -3.49 -4.98 -5.77
C LEU A 17 -2.98 -5.14 -4.35
N PHE A 18 -2.61 -4.02 -3.76
CA PHE A 18 -2.42 -3.91 -2.33
C PHE A 18 -3.79 -3.79 -1.67
N ARG A 19 -4.03 -4.59 -0.63
CA ARG A 19 -5.24 -4.51 0.20
C ARG A 19 -4.89 -4.53 1.67
N CYS A 20 -5.14 -3.42 2.36
CA CYS A 20 -4.99 -3.33 3.80
C CYS A 20 -6.36 -3.19 4.46
N LYS A 21 -6.64 -4.01 5.49
CA LYS A 21 -7.83 -3.82 6.33
C LYS A 21 -7.50 -2.78 7.38
N ILE A 22 -8.39 -1.80 7.54
CA ILE A 22 -8.25 -0.78 8.57
C ILE A 22 -8.55 -1.42 9.94
N PRO A 23 -7.71 -1.22 10.95
CA PRO A 23 -7.94 -1.66 12.33
C PRO A 23 -9.25 -1.11 12.89
N LYS A 24 -9.97 -1.90 13.71
CA LYS A 24 -11.33 -1.55 14.20
C LYS A 24 -11.38 -0.21 14.93
N ASP A 25 -10.34 0.09 15.68
CA ASP A 25 -10.10 1.36 16.39
C ASP A 25 -10.03 2.57 15.45
N LEU A 26 -9.52 2.38 14.23
CA LEU A 26 -9.38 3.43 13.23
C LEU A 26 -10.58 3.49 12.26
N VAL A 27 -11.54 2.57 12.36
CA VAL A 27 -12.74 2.57 11.50
C VAL A 27 -13.64 3.78 11.77
N MET A 28 -13.61 4.36 12.98
CA MET A 28 -14.35 5.61 13.25
C MET A 28 -13.71 6.83 12.57
N MET A 29 -12.40 6.79 12.34
CA MET A 29 -11.62 7.88 11.74
C MET A 29 -11.68 7.84 10.21
N PHE A 30 -11.74 6.64 9.62
CA PHE A 30 -11.74 6.46 8.17
C PHE A 30 -13.12 6.00 7.66
N PRO A 31 -13.67 6.62 6.60
CA PRO A 31 -14.98 6.25 6.05
C PRO A 31 -15.00 4.85 5.39
N GLN A 32 -13.84 4.26 5.10
CA GLN A 32 -13.70 2.95 4.47
C GLN A 32 -13.11 1.94 5.43
N LYS A 33 -13.49 0.66 5.32
CA LYS A 33 -12.93 -0.43 6.15
C LYS A 33 -11.66 -1.04 5.56
N VAL A 34 -11.36 -0.71 4.29
CA VAL A 34 -10.28 -1.32 3.52
C VAL A 34 -9.64 -0.27 2.63
N ILE A 35 -8.32 -0.20 2.66
CA ILE A 35 -7.52 0.58 1.72
C ILE A 35 -7.11 -0.37 0.59
N SER A 36 -7.44 -0.03 -0.65
CA SER A 36 -7.03 -0.78 -1.83
C SER A 36 -6.29 0.12 -2.80
N LEU A 37 -5.13 -0.33 -3.27
CA LEU A 37 -4.30 0.39 -4.25
C LEU A 37 -3.79 -0.56 -5.33
N SER A 38 -3.84 -0.11 -6.59
CA SER A 38 -3.25 -0.86 -7.70
C SER A 38 -1.74 -0.76 -7.65
N VAL A 39 -1.09 -1.92 -7.64
CA VAL A 39 0.35 -2.03 -7.76
C VAL A 39 0.65 -2.01 -9.25
N LYS A 40 1.20 -0.90 -9.73
CA LYS A 40 1.49 -0.66 -11.16
C LYS A 40 2.69 -1.48 -11.67
N SER A 41 2.73 -2.77 -11.37
CA SER A 41 3.80 -3.69 -11.77
C SER A 41 3.18 -4.98 -12.27
N ASN A 42 3.71 -5.55 -13.36
CA ASN A 42 3.30 -6.87 -13.87
C ASN A 42 4.11 -8.03 -13.26
N SER A 43 5.13 -7.73 -12.45
CA SER A 43 5.97 -8.74 -11.80
C SER A 43 5.44 -9.08 -10.41
N TYR A 44 5.22 -10.37 -10.13
CA TYR A 44 4.82 -10.84 -8.81
C TYR A 44 5.87 -10.49 -7.74
N ARG A 45 7.16 -10.64 -8.06
CA ARG A 45 8.26 -10.36 -7.14
C ARG A 45 8.30 -8.87 -6.76
N HIS A 46 8.25 -7.99 -7.76
CA HIS A 46 8.21 -6.54 -7.53
C HIS A 46 6.95 -6.14 -6.77
N SER A 47 5.80 -6.70 -7.17
CA SER A 47 4.53 -6.43 -6.50
C SER A 47 4.53 -6.83 -5.04
N LYS A 48 5.20 -7.94 -4.70
CA LYS A 48 5.36 -8.41 -3.31
C LYS A 48 6.22 -7.45 -2.49
N ILE A 49 7.32 -6.95 -3.04
CA ILE A 49 8.19 -5.97 -2.39
C ILE A 49 7.44 -4.65 -2.17
N ILE A 50 6.77 -4.15 -3.21
CA ILE A 50 5.97 -2.92 -3.14
C ILE A 50 4.87 -3.06 -2.08
N CYS A 51 4.09 -4.15 -2.11
CA CYS A 51 3.03 -4.36 -1.13
C CYS A 51 3.55 -4.47 0.31
N PHE A 52 4.72 -5.05 0.51
CA PHE A 52 5.34 -5.14 1.84
C PHE A 52 5.74 -3.75 2.36
N ASN A 53 6.33 -2.92 1.49
CA ASN A 53 6.66 -1.54 1.85
C ASN A 53 5.39 -0.72 2.14
N LEU A 54 4.35 -0.84 1.30
CA LEU A 54 3.07 -0.20 1.54
C LEU A 54 2.43 -0.64 2.85
N TYR A 55 2.52 -1.92 3.19
CA TYR A 55 2.03 -2.44 4.46
C TYR A 55 2.74 -1.75 5.63
N LYS A 56 4.08 -1.69 5.61
CA LYS A 56 4.86 -1.00 6.65
C LYS A 56 4.49 0.47 6.79
N THR A 57 4.40 1.20 5.68
CA THR A 57 3.99 2.61 5.68
C THR A 57 2.57 2.78 6.23
N THR A 58 1.65 1.90 5.86
CA THR A 58 0.26 1.97 6.35
C THR A 58 0.19 1.69 7.85
N GLN A 59 0.97 0.72 8.37
CA GLN A 59 1.07 0.48 9.81
C GLN A 59 1.64 1.69 10.56
N PHE A 60 2.71 2.30 10.03
CA PHE A 60 3.28 3.51 10.60
C PHE A 60 2.26 4.65 10.67
N ILE A 61 1.52 4.92 9.58
CA ILE A 61 0.45 5.92 9.58
C ILE A 61 -0.60 5.59 10.65
N PHE A 62 -1.02 4.33 10.77
CA PHE A 62 -1.98 3.94 11.79
C PHE A 62 -1.49 4.20 13.22
N ASP A 63 -0.20 4.01 13.48
CA ASP A 63 0.38 4.29 14.79
C ASP A 63 0.52 5.79 15.08
N GLU A 64 0.85 6.61 14.07
CA GLU A 64 0.85 8.08 14.18
C GLU A 64 -0.56 8.63 14.44
N VAL A 65 -1.56 8.06 13.76
CA VAL A 65 -2.97 8.41 13.96
C VAL A 65 -3.42 8.06 15.38
N ARG A 66 -3.02 6.89 15.90
CA ARG A 66 -3.30 6.48 17.30
C ARG A 66 -2.66 7.38 18.34
N GLN A 67 -1.45 7.85 18.06
CA GLN A 67 -0.73 8.79 18.93
C GLN A 67 -1.32 10.21 18.90
N GLY A 68 -2.30 10.47 18.02
CA GLY A 68 -2.94 11.77 17.89
C GLY A 68 -2.15 12.79 17.07
N ILE A 69 -1.08 12.36 16.38
CA ILE A 69 -0.20 13.24 15.60
C ILE A 69 -0.84 13.55 14.22
N MET A 70 -1.53 12.56 13.64
CA MET A 70 -2.16 12.66 12.32
C MET A 70 -3.69 12.55 12.40
N GLN A 71 -4.35 13.28 13.31
CA GLN A 71 -5.80 13.17 13.48
C GLN A 71 -6.61 13.71 12.29
N ASP A 72 -6.10 14.73 11.59
CA ASP A 72 -6.78 15.36 10.45
C ASP A 72 -6.46 14.69 9.10
N ILE A 73 -5.74 13.55 9.10
CA ILE A 73 -5.38 12.89 7.86
C ILE A 73 -6.60 12.26 7.19
N THR A 74 -6.87 12.63 5.95
CA THR A 74 -7.97 12.02 5.20
C THR A 74 -7.53 10.71 4.54
N LEU A 75 -8.50 9.88 4.19
CA LEU A 75 -8.24 8.66 3.43
C LEU A 75 -7.63 8.94 2.05
N GLU A 76 -7.87 10.13 1.48
CA GLU A 76 -7.24 10.51 0.22
C GLU A 76 -5.76 10.85 0.42
N ASP A 77 -5.41 11.55 1.50
CA ASP A 77 -4.01 11.84 1.83
C ASP A 77 -3.19 10.55 2.03
N VAL A 78 -3.76 9.59 2.77
CA VAL A 78 -3.15 8.26 2.93
C VAL A 78 -2.93 7.60 1.56
N LYS A 79 -3.91 7.68 0.64
CA LYS A 79 -3.74 7.15 -0.72
C LYS A 79 -2.68 7.90 -1.51
N VAL A 80 -2.56 9.21 -1.36
CA VAL A 80 -1.52 10.01 -2.04
C VAL A 80 -0.13 9.59 -1.56
N ILE A 81 0.09 9.53 -0.25
CA ILE A 81 1.36 9.08 0.36
C ILE A 81 1.74 7.69 -0.14
N LEU A 82 0.79 6.75 -0.09
CA LEU A 82 1.02 5.38 -0.54
C LEU A 82 1.31 5.34 -2.05
N ARG A 83 0.59 6.09 -2.88
CA ARG A 83 0.85 6.18 -4.35
C ARG A 83 2.24 6.74 -4.64
N GLU A 84 2.68 7.75 -3.91
CA GLU A 84 4.02 8.31 -4.05
C GLU A 84 5.09 7.27 -3.68
N LYS A 85 4.88 6.53 -2.60
CA LYS A 85 5.80 5.46 -2.19
C LYS A 85 5.89 4.33 -3.23
N VAL A 86 4.77 3.98 -3.87
CA VAL A 86 4.76 3.04 -5.02
C VAL A 86 5.65 3.57 -6.14
N ARG A 87 5.47 4.84 -6.54
CA ARG A 87 6.26 5.46 -7.61
C ARG A 87 7.76 5.47 -7.29
N GLN A 88 8.13 5.85 -6.07
CA GLN A 88 9.53 5.81 -5.60
C GLN A 88 10.11 4.40 -5.66
N THR A 89 9.37 3.39 -5.19
CA THR A 89 9.83 2.00 -5.17
C THR A 89 9.99 1.43 -6.57
N ILE A 90 9.07 1.72 -7.49
CA ILE A 90 9.18 1.31 -8.90
C ILE A 90 10.41 1.95 -9.55
N LYS A 91 10.63 3.25 -9.32
CA LYS A 91 11.82 3.94 -9.84
C LYS A 91 13.12 3.30 -9.35
N HIS A 92 13.19 2.95 -8.06
CA HIS A 92 14.36 2.30 -7.48
C HIS A 92 14.59 0.89 -8.06
N ILE A 93 13.53 0.09 -8.24
CA ILE A 93 13.64 -1.24 -8.85
C ILE A 93 14.13 -1.11 -10.30
N ASN A 94 13.52 -0.21 -11.08
CA ASN A 94 13.91 0.01 -12.47
C ASN A 94 15.37 0.49 -12.57
N LEU A 95 15.81 1.45 -11.75
CA LEU A 95 17.21 1.91 -11.80
C LEU A 95 18.20 0.75 -11.57
N TYR A 96 17.92 -0.10 -10.58
CA TYR A 96 18.76 -1.25 -10.26
C TYR A 96 18.79 -2.31 -11.38
N GLU A 97 17.67 -2.50 -12.08
CA GLU A 97 17.61 -3.40 -13.25
C GLU A 97 18.35 -2.88 -14.48
N TRP A 98 18.58 -1.57 -14.60
CA TRP A 98 19.33 -0.97 -15.72
C TRP A 98 20.84 -0.84 -15.43
N GLU A 99 21.23 -0.87 -14.16
CA GLU A 99 22.64 -0.85 -13.73
C GLU A 99 23.29 -2.24 -13.65
N THR A 100 22.54 -3.32 -13.94
CA THR A 100 23.00 -4.73 -13.92
C THR A 100 22.95 -5.33 -15.32
#